data_AF-A0A7S4JII1-F1
#
_entry.id   AF-A0A7S4JII1-F1
#
_cell.length_a   1.000
_cell.length_b   1.000
_cell.length_c   1.000
_cell.angle_alpha   90.00
_cell.angle_beta   90.00
_cell.angle_gamma   90.00
#
_symmetry.space_group_name_H-M   'P 1'
#
loop_
_entity.id
_entity.type
_entity.pdbx_description
1 polymer ?
#
loop_
_entity_poly.entity_id
_entity_poly.type
_entity_poly.pdbx_seq_one_letter_code
_entity_poly.pdbx_strand_id
1 'polypeptide(L)'
;MLDFGTDNEQLLNDPMYRGVRHPRLRGDEYFSLVDEFMQALFRRYPAALLQFEDFSSDKASALLSKYRNQYLCFNDDIQGTGATVLA
;
A
#
# COMPACT_ATOMS: atom_id res chain seq x y z
N MET A 1 -7.29 3.62 -3.52
CA MET A 1 -6.62 2.41 -4.04
C MET A 1 -5.43 2.88 -4.87
N LEU A 2 -4.23 2.37 -4.59
CA LEU A 2 -3.04 2.61 -5.40
C LEU A 2 -2.96 1.50 -6.45
N ASP A 3 -3.00 1.87 -7.73
CA ASP A 3 -2.90 0.92 -8.83
C ASP A 3 -1.46 0.88 -9.35
N PHE A 4 -0.76 -0.21 -9.04
CA PHE A 4 0.61 -0.47 -9.47
C PHE A 4 0.68 -1.42 -10.67
N GLY A 5 -0.46 -1.67 -11.33
CA GLY A 5 -0.62 -2.81 -12.24
C GLY A 5 -0.99 -4.10 -11.51
N THR A 6 -1.18 -5.16 -12.29
CA THR A 6 -1.63 -6.47 -11.82
C THR A 6 -0.91 -7.59 -12.55
N ASP A 7 -0.60 -8.67 -11.83
CA ASP A 7 -0.04 -9.90 -12.41
C ASP A 7 -1.15 -10.93 -12.72
N ASN A 8 -2.42 -10.55 -12.54
CA ASN A 8 -3.55 -11.41 -12.88
C ASN A 8 -3.81 -11.33 -14.39
N GLU A 9 -3.39 -12.39 -15.10
CA GLU A 9 -3.56 -12.54 -16.55
C GLU A 9 -5.02 -12.41 -17.01
N GLN A 10 -5.99 -12.85 -16.21
CA GLN A 10 -7.41 -12.71 -16.60
C GLN A 10 -7.82 -11.24 -16.66
N LEU A 11 -7.35 -10.41 -15.72
CA LEU A 11 -7.62 -8.97 -15.71
C LEU A 11 -6.85 -8.24 -16.82
N LEU A 12 -5.60 -8.63 -17.09
CA LEU A 12 -4.82 -8.04 -18.18
C LEU A 12 -5.47 -8.27 -19.55
N ASN A 13 -6.03 -9.46 -19.75
CA ASN A 13 -6.66 -9.87 -21.00
C ASN A 13 -8.14 -9.47 -21.11
N ASP A 14 -8.79 -9.03 -20.03
CA ASP A 14 -10.18 -8.59 -20.05
C ASP A 14 -10.30 -7.19 -20.71
N PRO A 15 -10.98 -7.03 -21.87
CA PRO A 15 -11.16 -5.73 -22.52
C PRO A 15 -11.94 -4.71 -21.68
N MET A 16 -12.71 -5.17 -20.69
CA MET A 16 -13.49 -4.32 -19.79
C MET A 16 -12.72 -3.90 -18.52
N TYR A 17 -11.54 -4.47 -18.28
CA TYR A 17 -10.71 -4.07 -17.15
C TYR A 17 -10.32 -2.58 -17.25
N ARG A 18 -10.59 -1.84 -16.15
CA ARG A 18 -10.39 -0.40 -16.04
C ARG A 18 -9.11 -0.01 -15.31
N GLY A 19 -8.41 -0.98 -14.72
CA GLY A 19 -7.14 -0.75 -14.05
C GLY A 19 -5.98 -0.65 -15.05
N VAL A 20 -4.79 -0.47 -14.49
CA VAL A 20 -3.56 -0.34 -15.25
C VAL A 20 -3.19 -1.67 -15.91
N ARG A 21 -3.01 -1.65 -17.24
CA ARG A 21 -2.76 -2.85 -18.07
C ARG A 21 -1.27 -3.14 -18.23
N HIS A 22 -0.57 -3.33 -17.11
CA HIS A 22 0.78 -3.86 -17.11
C HIS A 22 1.01 -4.74 -15.87
N PRO A 23 2.02 -5.63 -15.90
CA PRO A 23 2.45 -6.39 -14.73
C PRO A 23 2.80 -5.46 -13.56
N ARG A 24 2.66 -5.95 -12.33
CA ARG A 24 2.82 -5.08 -11.15
C ARG A 24 4.24 -4.51 -11.08
N LEU A 25 4.35 -3.21 -10.81
CA LEU A 25 5.65 -2.56 -10.53
C LEU A 25 6.38 -3.26 -9.38
N ARG A 26 7.71 -3.25 -9.44
CA ARG A 26 8.60 -3.90 -8.47
C ARG A 26 9.71 -2.95 -8.02
N GLY A 27 10.37 -3.33 -6.92
CA GLY A 27 11.54 -2.63 -6.42
C GLY A 27 11.28 -1.13 -6.23
N ASP A 28 12.23 -0.32 -6.68
CA ASP A 28 12.25 1.11 -6.42
C ASP A 28 11.07 1.86 -7.06
N GLU A 29 10.58 1.43 -8.21
CA GLU A 29 9.43 2.08 -8.87
C GLU A 29 8.16 1.97 -8.02
N TYR A 30 7.93 0.78 -7.43
CA TYR A 30 6.81 0.55 -6.52
C TYR A 30 6.91 1.45 -5.29
N PHE A 31 8.07 1.46 -4.63
CA PHE A 31 8.26 2.21 -3.39
C PHE A 31 8.30 3.72 -3.61
N SER A 32 8.79 4.19 -4.76
CA SER A 32 8.80 5.62 -5.11
C SER A 32 7.39 6.16 -5.28
N LEU A 33 6.47 5.39 -5.87
CA LEU A 33 5.07 5.79 -5.98
C LEU A 33 4.40 5.87 -4.61
N VAL A 34 4.69 4.93 -3.70
CA VAL A 34 4.19 5.02 -2.32
C VAL A 34 4.78 6.23 -1.60
N ASP A 35 6.08 6.53 -1.78
CA ASP A 35 6.71 7.72 -1.20
C ASP A 35 6.04 9.01 -1.66
N GLU A 36 5.79 9.13 -2.96
CA GLU A 36 5.08 10.28 -3.53
C GLU A 36 3.69 10.44 -2.89
N PHE A 37 2.93 9.35 -2.81
CA PHE A 37 1.62 9.35 -2.16
C PHE A 37 1.69 9.79 -0.69
N MET A 38 2.60 9.21 0.09
CA MET A 38 2.76 9.55 1.51
C MET A 38 3.10 11.02 1.70
N GLN A 39 4.06 11.54 0.91
CA GLN A 39 4.45 12.94 0.97
C GLN A 39 3.30 13.87 0.58
N ALA A 40 2.55 13.55 -0.48
CA ALA A 40 1.42 14.34 -0.93
C ALA A 40 0.29 14.37 0.10
N LEU A 41 -0.06 13.19 0.66
CA LEU A 41 -1.11 13.04 1.66
C LEU A 41 -0.83 13.88 2.89
N PHE A 42 0.33 13.71 3.52
CA PHE A 42 0.66 14.39 4.77
C PHE A 42 1.05 15.86 4.58
N ARG A 43 1.48 16.27 3.39
CA ARG A 43 1.58 17.69 3.04
C ARG A 43 0.20 18.35 3.01
N ARG A 44 -0.81 17.66 2.46
CA ARG A 44 -2.16 18.21 2.32
C ARG A 44 -3.00 18.10 3.60
N TYR A 45 -2.82 17.02 4.36
CA TYR A 45 -3.56 16.67 5.56
C TYR A 45 -2.61 16.17 6.67
N PRO A 46 -1.90 17.06 7.37
CA PRO A 46 -0.83 16.67 8.29
C PRO A 46 -1.26 15.80 9.48
N ALA A 47 -2.53 15.87 9.88
CA ALA A 47 -3.09 15.15 11.03
C ALA A 47 -3.92 13.92 10.63
N ALA A 48 -3.93 13.52 9.35
CA ALA A 48 -4.68 12.35 8.91
C ALA A 48 -4.10 11.06 9.52
N LEU A 49 -4.98 10.13 9.89
CA LEU A 49 -4.59 8.76 10.19
C LEU A 49 -4.61 7.96 8.88
N LEU A 50 -3.49 7.31 8.55
CA LEU A 50 -3.41 6.40 7.41
C LEU A 50 -3.37 4.94 7.89
N GLN A 51 -4.33 4.15 7.42
CA GLN A 51 -4.31 2.68 7.56
C GLN A 51 -3.83 2.06 6.24
N PHE A 52 -2.84 1.18 6.32
CA PHE A 52 -2.48 0.27 5.22
C PHE A 52 -3.27 -1.04 5.36
N GLU A 53 -3.80 -1.54 4.24
CA GLU A 53 -4.64 -2.74 4.17
C GLU A 53 -4.29 -3.56 2.92
N ASP A 54 -4.35 -4.89 3.01
CA ASP A 54 -4.26 -5.83 1.88
C ASP A 54 -2.97 -5.72 1.05
N PHE A 55 -1.85 -5.35 1.68
CA PHE A 55 -0.52 -5.44 1.06
C PHE A 55 0.03 -6.86 1.21
N SER A 56 0.78 -7.34 0.22
CA SER A 56 1.53 -8.60 0.38
C SER A 56 2.45 -8.51 1.60
N SER A 57 2.61 -9.59 2.36
CA SER A 57 3.25 -9.57 3.68
C SER A 57 4.66 -8.94 3.66
N ASP A 58 5.43 -9.17 2.59
CA ASP A 58 6.75 -8.57 2.39
C ASP A 58 6.68 -7.04 2.24
N LYS A 59 5.71 -6.54 1.47
CA LYS A 59 5.50 -5.10 1.26
C LYS A 59 4.89 -4.44 2.49
N ALA A 60 3.89 -5.06 3.12
CA ALA A 60 3.26 -4.57 4.34
C ALA A 60 4.29 -4.30 5.43
N SER A 61 5.16 -5.28 5.71
CA SER A 61 6.23 -5.14 6.72
C SER A 61 7.25 -4.05 6.36
N ALA A 62 7.67 -3.98 5.10
CA ALA A 62 8.62 -2.97 4.63
C ALA A 62 8.06 -1.53 4.73
N LEU A 63 6.82 -1.33 4.28
CA LEU A 63 6.14 -0.03 4.32
C LEU A 63 5.87 0.42 5.75
N LEU A 64 5.35 -0.48 6.59
CA LEU A 64 5.10 -0.18 8.00
C LEU A 64 6.40 0.22 8.71
N SER A 65 7.48 -0.53 8.52
CA SER A 65 8.79 -0.22 9.12
C SER A 65 9.33 1.13 8.67
N LYS A 66 9.13 1.49 7.40
CA LYS A 66 9.59 2.76 6.83
C LYS A 66 8.83 3.96 7.41
N TYR A 67 7.51 3.90 7.49
CA TYR A 67 6.70 5.11 7.73
C TYR A 67 6.19 5.29 9.16
N ARG A 68 6.09 4.23 9.98
CA ARG A 68 5.45 4.29 11.31
C ARG A 68 6.01 5.30 12.29
N ASN A 69 7.28 5.71 12.11
CA ASN A 69 7.95 6.68 12.97
C ASN A 69 8.01 8.09 12.36
N GLN A 70 7.50 8.25 11.13
CA GLN A 70 7.51 9.51 10.38
C GLN A 70 6.11 10.09 10.22
N TYR A 71 5.09 9.21 10.13
CA TYR A 71 3.71 9.57 9.85
C TYR A 71 2.75 8.87 10.82
N LEU A 72 1.59 9.47 11.06
CA LEU A 72 0.51 8.85 11.83
C LEU A 72 -0.14 7.74 10.97
N CYS A 73 0.46 6.55 11.01
CA CYS A 73 -0.02 5.41 10.23
C CYS A 73 0.16 4.07 10.94
N PHE A 74 -0.63 3.08 10.52
CA PHE A 74 -0.55 1.69 10.98
C PHE A 74 -0.97 0.74 9.86
N ASN A 75 -0.74 -0.57 10.04
CA ASN A 75 -1.26 -1.61 9.16
C ASN A 75 -2.12 -2.59 9.96
N ASP A 76 -3.36 -2.81 9.54
CA ASP A 76 -4.33 -3.61 10.29
C ASP A 76 -4.04 -5.11 10.22
N ASP A 77 -3.64 -5.61 9.05
CA ASP A 77 -3.23 -7.01 8.85
C ASP A 77 -2.15 -7.46 9.84
N ILE A 78 -1.21 -6.56 10.19
CA ILE A 78 -0.14 -6.82 11.16
C ILE A 78 -0.56 -6.44 12.58
N GLN A 79 -0.92 -5.19 12.81
CA GLN A 79 -1.08 -4.64 14.16
C GLN A 79 -2.49 -4.84 14.70
N GLY A 80 -3.52 -4.71 13.86
CA GLY A 80 -4.93 -4.90 14.23
C GLY A 80 -5.25 -6.36 14.52
N THR A 81 -4.82 -7.27 13.63
CA THR A 81 -4.93 -8.72 13.84
C THR A 81 -4.15 -9.15 15.09
N GLY A 82 -2.91 -8.69 15.24
CA GLY A 82 -2.09 -8.99 16.42
C GLY A 82 -2.72 -8.53 17.74
N ALA A 83 -3.32 -7.34 17.76
CA ALA A 83 -4.03 -6.82 18.93
C ALA A 83 -5.28 -7.67 19.26
N THR A 84 -6.04 -8.06 18.25
CA THR A 84 -7.26 -8.88 18.43
C THR A 84 -6.94 -10.27 18.97
N VAL A 85 -5.87 -10.91 18.48
CA VAL A 85 -5.44 -12.25 18.94
C VAL A 85 -4.99 -12.26 20.40
N LEU A 86 -4.47 -11.13 20.90
CA LEU A 86 -3.99 -11.00 22.28
C LEU A 86 -5.09 -10.66 23.30
N ALA A 87 -6.26 -10.21 22.84
CA ALA A 87 -7.37 -9.78 23.69
C ALA A 87 -8.21 -10.98 24.19
#